data_AF-A0A553FBB7-F1
#
_entry.id   AF-A0A553FBB7-F1
#
_cell.length_a   1.000
_cell.length_b   1.000
_cell.length_c   1.000
_cell.angle_alpha   90.00
_cell.angle_beta   90.00
_cell.angle_gamma   90.00
#
_symmetry.space_group_name_H-M   'P 1'
#
loop_
_entity.id
_entity.type
_entity.pdbx_description
1 polymer ?
#
loop_
_entity_poly.entity_id
_entity_poly.type
_entity_poly.pdbx_seq_one_letter_code
_entity_poly.pdbx_strand_id
1 'polypeptide(L)'
;MGYSGTALNEKFSYTITVEDEVQCVTIISEGKLNITKHSDIKDSDYRAGNQYMYFKAGVYNQHNEGADRDYVQATFSNIHNKHKG
;
A
#
# COMPACT_ATOMS: atom_id res chain seq x y z
N MET A 1 -23.78 -8.65 -3.77
CA MET A 1 -23.13 -8.29 -2.48
C MET A 1 -22.60 -6.88 -2.63
N GLY A 2 -22.98 -5.95 -1.75
CA GLY A 2 -22.59 -4.55 -1.86
C GLY A 2 -21.09 -4.37 -1.60
N TYR A 3 -20.43 -3.58 -2.43
CA TYR A 3 -19.03 -3.21 -2.22
C TYR A 3 -18.91 -2.37 -0.94
N SER A 4 -18.14 -2.84 0.04
CA SER A 4 -17.75 -2.04 1.21
C SER A 4 -16.53 -1.21 0.82
N GLY A 5 -16.79 0.04 0.40
CA GLY A 5 -15.73 0.98 0.04
C GLY A 5 -15.10 1.68 1.25
N THR A 6 -14.20 2.60 0.96
CA THR A 6 -13.62 3.56 1.90
C THR A 6 -14.02 4.96 1.44
N ALA A 7 -14.71 5.71 2.29
CA ALA A 7 -15.14 7.07 1.98
C ALA A 7 -13.96 8.08 2.07
N LEU A 8 -14.11 9.27 1.48
CA LEU A 8 -13.17 10.37 1.70
C LEU A 8 -13.10 10.69 3.20
N ASN A 9 -11.89 10.89 3.72
CA ASN A 9 -11.57 11.11 5.13
C ASN A 9 -11.91 9.96 6.10
N GLU A 10 -12.38 8.82 5.61
CA GLU A 10 -12.48 7.61 6.44
C GLU A 10 -11.07 7.14 6.80
N LYS A 11 -10.80 6.97 8.10
CA LYS A 11 -9.50 6.48 8.58
C LYS A 11 -9.38 5.00 8.30
N PHE A 12 -8.24 4.61 7.76
CA PHE A 12 -7.83 3.22 7.64
C PHE A 12 -6.31 3.14 7.81
N SER A 13 -5.81 1.94 7.99
CA SER A 13 -4.38 1.62 7.98
C SER A 13 -4.09 0.57 6.92
N TYR A 14 -2.86 0.56 6.44
CA TYR A 14 -2.35 -0.52 5.62
C TYR A 14 -1.00 -0.99 6.16
N THR A 15 -0.72 -2.27 5.97
CA THR A 15 0.62 -2.84 6.20
C THR A 15 1.07 -3.55 4.94
N ILE A 16 2.32 -3.31 4.55
CA ILE A 16 3.00 -4.05 3.49
C ILE A 16 4.21 -4.71 4.13
N THR A 17 4.26 -6.03 4.11
CA THR A 17 5.41 -6.80 4.55
C THR A 17 5.96 -7.62 3.40
N VAL A 18 7.27 -7.79 3.39
CA VAL A 18 7.96 -8.72 2.48
C VAL A 18 8.86 -9.55 3.36
N GLU A 19 8.57 -10.85 3.44
CA GLU A 19 9.40 -11.84 4.13
C GLU A 19 9.68 -12.96 3.14
N ASP A 20 10.97 -13.28 2.95
CA ASP A 20 11.46 -14.20 1.93
C ASP A 20 10.90 -13.85 0.52
N GLU A 21 10.08 -14.74 -0.05
CA GLU A 21 9.50 -14.63 -1.39
C GLU A 21 7.99 -14.31 -1.34
N VAL A 22 7.49 -13.79 -0.22
CA VAL A 22 6.06 -13.49 -0.03
C VAL A 22 5.87 -12.02 0.33
N GLN A 23 5.12 -11.32 -0.52
CA GLN A 23 4.56 -10.01 -0.19
C GLN A 23 3.18 -10.19 0.42
N CYS A 24 2.95 -9.57 1.58
CA CYS A 24 1.66 -9.53 2.25
C CYS A 24 1.19 -8.08 2.37
N VAL A 25 -0.05 -7.83 1.91
CA VAL A 25 -0.73 -6.54 2.03
C VAL A 25 -1.99 -6.72 2.86
N THR A 26 -2.12 -5.95 3.93
CA THR A 26 -3.33 -5.95 4.77
C THR A 26 -3.93 -4.56 4.86
N ILE A 27 -5.24 -4.46 4.68
CA ILE A 27 -6.05 -3.27 4.92
C ILE A 27 -6.80 -3.46 6.25
N ILE A 28 -6.74 -2.42 7.09
CA ILE A 28 -7.32 -2.41 8.44
C ILE A 28 -8.23 -1.18 8.54
N SER A 29 -9.49 -1.40 8.88
CA SER A 29 -10.48 -0.34 9.06
C SER A 29 -11.29 -0.62 10.32
N GLU A 30 -11.62 0.44 11.06
CA GLU A 30 -12.36 0.31 12.31
C GLU A 30 -13.74 -0.34 12.08
N GLY A 31 -14.09 -1.33 12.91
CA GLY A 31 -15.36 -2.06 12.81
C GLY A 31 -15.50 -2.98 11.59
N LYS A 32 -14.45 -3.13 10.75
CA LYS A 32 -14.43 -4.04 9.59
C LYS A 32 -13.40 -5.15 9.82
N LEU A 33 -13.63 -6.32 9.22
CA LEU A 33 -12.64 -7.40 9.23
C LEU A 33 -11.42 -6.97 8.39
N ASN A 34 -10.23 -7.32 8.86
CA ASN A 34 -9.00 -7.12 8.08
C ASN A 34 -9.07 -7.87 6.76
N ILE A 35 -8.63 -7.21 5.70
CA ILE A 35 -8.53 -7.82 4.37
C ILE A 35 -7.06 -8.00 4.05
N THR A 36 -6.64 -9.25 3.88
CA THR A 36 -5.24 -9.60 3.63
C THR A 36 -5.09 -10.31 2.29
N LYS A 37 -4.12 -9.87 1.50
CA LYS A 37 -3.68 -10.52 0.26
C LYS A 37 -2.24 -10.96 0.40
N HIS A 38 -2.00 -12.22 0.07
CA HIS A 38 -0.67 -12.79 -0.09
C HIS A 38 -0.36 -12.91 -1.58
N SER A 39 0.86 -12.52 -1.94
CA SER A 39 1.42 -12.64 -3.28
C SER A 39 2.74 -13.40 -3.17
N ASP A 40 2.81 -14.55 -3.82
CA ASP A 40 4.08 -15.25 -4.07
C ASP A 40 4.84 -14.47 -5.16
N ILE A 41 6.04 -14.01 -4.83
CA ILE A 41 6.90 -13.22 -5.72
C ILE A 41 8.17 -13.99 -6.12
N LYS A 42 8.20 -15.32 -5.89
CA LYS A 42 9.35 -16.18 -6.22
C LYS A 42 9.78 -16.09 -7.68
N ASP A 43 8.80 -16.07 -8.59
CA ASP A 43 9.01 -16.03 -10.04
C ASP A 43 9.05 -14.61 -10.60
N SER A 44 9.22 -13.60 -9.74
CA SER A 44 9.45 -12.22 -10.16
C SER A 44 10.94 -11.92 -10.37
N ASP A 45 11.24 -10.93 -11.20
CA ASP A 45 12.62 -10.49 -11.46
C ASP A 45 13.27 -9.76 -10.26
N TYR A 46 12.53 -9.59 -9.15
CA TYR A 46 13.03 -8.94 -7.93
C TYR A 46 14.12 -9.73 -7.20
N ARG A 47 14.33 -11.00 -7.56
CA ARG A 47 15.42 -11.85 -7.05
C ARG A 47 16.74 -11.69 -7.78
N ALA A 48 16.75 -11.02 -8.94
CA ALA A 48 17.98 -10.82 -9.69
C ALA A 48 19.02 -10.11 -8.80
N GLY A 49 20.28 -10.53 -8.90
CA GLY A 49 21.37 -9.87 -8.16
C GLY A 49 21.41 -8.36 -8.47
N ASN A 50 21.83 -7.56 -7.48
CA ASN A 50 21.94 -6.09 -7.56
C ASN A 50 20.60 -5.32 -7.65
N GLN A 51 19.48 -5.92 -7.26
CA GLN A 51 18.23 -5.18 -7.04
C GLN A 51 18.19 -4.61 -5.61
N TYR A 52 17.93 -3.30 -5.49
CA TYR A 52 17.77 -2.62 -4.21
C TYR A 52 16.33 -2.14 -4.08
N MET A 53 15.71 -2.44 -2.93
CA MET A 53 14.32 -2.10 -2.67
C MET A 53 14.21 -0.99 -1.64
N TYR A 54 13.20 -0.15 -1.80
CA TYR A 54 12.86 0.92 -0.88
C TYR A 54 11.35 1.16 -0.91
N PHE A 55 10.77 1.51 0.24
CA PHE A 55 9.35 1.85 0.32
C PHE A 55 9.12 3.31 -0.08
N LYS A 56 7.96 3.56 -0.70
CA LYS A 56 7.42 4.90 -0.92
C LYS A 56 6.07 5.00 -0.20
N ALA A 57 5.81 6.13 0.45
CA ALA A 57 4.53 6.45 1.07
C ALA A 57 4.18 7.91 0.79
N GLY A 58 2.91 8.20 0.51
CA GLY A 58 2.43 9.52 0.14
C GLY A 58 1.32 9.45 -0.90
N VAL A 59 1.06 10.59 -1.55
CA VAL A 59 0.14 10.67 -2.69
C VAL A 59 0.95 10.68 -3.98
N TYR A 60 0.74 9.68 -4.83
CA TYR A 60 1.28 9.64 -6.19
C TYR A 60 0.11 9.72 -7.16
N ASN A 61 -0.13 10.91 -7.71
CA ASN A 61 -1.29 11.17 -8.57
C ASN A 61 -1.21 10.33 -9.85
N GLN A 62 -2.17 9.42 -10.05
CA GLN A 62 -2.27 8.59 -11.26
C GLN A 62 -3.07 9.26 -12.39
N HIS A 63 -3.61 10.46 -12.15
CA HIS A 63 -4.34 11.22 -13.15
C HIS A 63 -3.45 12.30 -13.77
N ASN A 64 -3.39 12.31 -15.11
CA ASN A 64 -2.56 13.23 -15.89
C ASN A 64 -3.35 14.02 -16.95
N GLU A 65 -4.68 13.90 -16.99
CA GLU A 65 -5.56 14.57 -17.96
C GLU A 65 -6.51 15.61 -17.29
N GLY A 66 -6.30 15.88 -16.00
CA GLY A 66 -7.17 16.73 -15.20
C GLY A 66 -6.96 18.21 -15.47
N ALA A 67 -7.89 19.02 -14.95
CA ALA A 67 -7.71 20.47 -14.95
C ALA A 67 -6.52 20.88 -14.04
N ASP A 68 -5.89 22.03 -14.33
CA ASP A 68 -4.69 22.51 -13.63
C ASP A 68 -4.81 22.59 -12.09
N ARG A 69 -6.02 22.72 -11.57
CA ARG A 69 -6.30 22.85 -10.13
C ARG A 69 -6.84 21.57 -9.51
N ASP A 70 -6.93 20.49 -10.27
CA ASP A 70 -7.31 19.18 -9.74
C ASP A 70 -6.14 18.60 -8.92
N TYR A 71 -6.45 17.97 -7.80
CA TYR A 71 -5.43 17.50 -6.87
C TYR A 71 -5.91 16.30 -6.06
N VAL A 72 -4.95 15.50 -5.64
CA VAL A 72 -5.15 14.41 -4.69
C VAL A 72 -4.51 14.78 -3.35
N GLN A 73 -5.15 14.38 -2.26
CA GLN A 73 -4.65 14.64 -0.91
C GLN A 73 -4.93 13.45 0.00
N ALA A 74 -3.97 13.14 0.87
CA ALA A 74 -4.14 12.19 1.96
C ALA A 74 -3.44 12.73 3.22
N THR A 75 -3.97 12.39 4.39
CA THR A 75 -3.38 12.74 5.68
C THR A 75 -2.91 11.47 6.38
N PHE A 76 -1.62 11.36 6.64
CA PHE A 76 -1.04 10.23 7.37
C PHE A 76 -0.91 10.58 8.85
N SER A 77 -1.55 9.81 9.72
CA SER A 77 -1.39 9.97 11.18
C SER A 77 -0.15 9.25 11.70
N ASN A 78 0.34 8.24 10.98
CA ASN A 78 1.53 7.47 11.30
C ASN A 78 2.13 6.88 10.02
N ILE A 79 3.46 6.88 9.92
CA ILE A 79 4.23 6.16 8.90
C ILE A 79 5.38 5.48 9.62
N HIS A 80 5.49 4.16 9.47
CA HIS A 80 6.55 3.38 10.10
C HIS A 80 7.16 2.42 9.07
N ASN A 81 8.49 2.30 9.09
CA ASN A 81 9.26 1.36 8.29
C ASN A 81 10.27 0.65 9.21
N LYS A 82 10.41 -0.67 9.03
CA LYS A 82 11.35 -1.51 9.75
C LYS A 82 11.95 -2.56 8.81
N HIS A 83 13.25 -2.80 8.96
CA HIS A 83 13.99 -3.87 8.29
C HIS A 83 14.59 -4.82 9.34
N LYS A 84 14.80 -6.10 9.00
CA LYS A 84 15.64 -7.01 9.78
C LYS A 84 17.10 -6.74 9.40
N GLY A 85 17.98 -6.62 10.40
CA GLY A 85 19.42 -6.43 10.23
C GLY A 85 20.19 -7.73 10.28
#